data_AF-A0A952RRZ0-F1
#
_entry.id   AF-A0A952RRZ0-F1
#
_cell.length_a   1.000
_cell.length_b   1.000
_cell.length_c   1.000
_cell.angle_alpha   90.00
_cell.angle_beta   90.00
_cell.angle_gamma   90.00
#
_symmetry.space_group_name_H-M   'P 1'
#
loop_
_entity.id
_entity.type
_entity.pdbx_description
1 polymer ?
#
loop_
_entity_poly.entity_id
_entity_poly.type
_entity_poly.pdbx_seq_one_letter_code
_entity_poly.pdbx_strand_id
1 'polypeptide(L)'
;MLRRITVVMTLAAAAFAACSDYDSEERDAPLDAGAEAATTDVDAGEDADVDAGVTEDAGAEAASHDGGADADADARSCVKPCDCDGDGYERKECSGDAGPFDCDDHDPERHPGVSVFSTRLPTSGSDGDWNCDGQIELGFRIVSCTSLVGLGCAGSGFKDDPGCGESGTFYECQANALNCAFIVSGERVQACR
;
A
#
# COMPACT_ATOMS: atom_id res chain seq x y z
N MET A 1 -49.27 -3.80 42.33
CA MET A 1 -48.37 -2.63 42.29
C MET A 1 -47.83 -2.49 40.87
N LEU A 2 -48.45 -1.67 40.02
CA LEU A 2 -48.04 -1.43 38.64
C LEU A 2 -47.27 -0.10 38.57
N ARG A 3 -46.01 -0.12 38.12
CA ARG A 3 -45.27 1.09 37.77
C ARG A 3 -45.40 1.32 36.26
N ARG A 4 -45.95 2.49 35.90
CA ARG A 4 -46.08 2.99 34.53
C ARG A 4 -44.71 3.39 34.00
N ILE A 5 -44.36 2.89 32.82
CA ILE A 5 -43.20 3.34 32.04
C ILE A 5 -43.74 4.39 31.06
N THR A 6 -43.25 5.62 31.18
CA THR A 6 -43.42 6.67 30.18
C THR A 6 -42.02 7.09 29.77
N VAL A 7 -41.61 6.74 28.56
CA VAL A 7 -40.44 7.38 27.92
C VAL A 7 -40.92 7.94 26.60
N VAL A 8 -40.74 9.25 26.50
CA VAL A 8 -41.21 10.16 25.46
C VAL A 8 -40.41 9.92 24.19
N MET A 9 -41.12 9.62 23.11
CA MET A 9 -40.58 9.49 21.76
C MET A 9 -40.52 10.90 21.16
N THR A 10 -39.34 11.52 21.13
CA THR A 10 -39.14 12.83 20.50
C THR A 10 -38.86 12.64 19.02
N LEU A 11 -39.90 12.82 18.20
CA LEU A 11 -39.78 13.12 16.77
C LEU A 11 -39.08 14.48 16.61
N ALA A 12 -37.97 14.54 15.88
CA ALA A 12 -37.47 15.78 15.30
C ALA A 12 -37.38 15.59 13.79
N ALA A 13 -38.46 15.99 13.11
CA ALA A 13 -38.45 16.25 11.69
C ALA A 13 -37.85 17.64 11.46
N ALA A 14 -36.78 17.73 10.67
CA ALA A 14 -36.37 18.97 10.02
C ALA A 14 -36.07 18.66 8.56
N ALA A 15 -37.04 18.98 7.71
CA ALA A 15 -36.86 19.10 6.29
C ALA A 15 -35.95 20.31 6.01
N PHE A 16 -34.88 20.10 5.24
CA PHE A 16 -34.24 21.18 4.49
C PHE A 16 -34.39 20.86 3.01
N ALA A 17 -35.33 21.60 2.41
CA ALA A 17 -35.51 21.71 0.99
C ALA A 17 -34.37 22.55 0.37
N ALA A 18 -33.97 22.15 -0.83
CA ALA A 18 -33.57 22.95 -1.98
C ALA A 18 -32.77 24.25 -1.75
N CYS A 19 -31.56 24.28 -2.31
CA CYS A 19 -31.10 25.24 -3.34
C CYS A 19 -29.58 25.31 -3.31
N SER A 20 -28.94 24.84 -4.39
CA SER A 20 -27.69 25.39 -4.91
C SER A 20 -27.38 24.65 -6.21
N ASP A 21 -27.97 25.13 -7.30
CA ASP A 21 -27.41 24.99 -8.63
C ASP A 21 -25.92 25.30 -8.57
N TYR A 22 -25.06 24.28 -8.62
CA TYR A 22 -23.64 24.49 -8.87
C TYR A 22 -23.44 24.57 -10.38
N ASP A 23 -23.38 25.82 -10.80
CA ASP A 23 -22.93 26.33 -12.08
C ASP A 23 -21.78 25.47 -12.64
N SER A 24 -22.03 24.84 -13.78
CA SER A 24 -21.03 24.15 -14.58
C SER A 24 -20.26 25.21 -15.36
N GLU A 25 -19.31 25.87 -14.71
CA GLU A 25 -18.34 26.68 -15.43
C GLU A 25 -17.40 25.74 -16.20
N GLU A 26 -17.61 25.72 -17.51
CA GLU A 26 -16.69 25.27 -18.55
C GLU A 26 -15.27 25.72 -18.21
N ARG A 27 -14.44 24.78 -17.73
CA ARG A 27 -13.00 25.03 -17.66
C ARG A 27 -12.40 24.67 -19.00
N ASP A 28 -12.28 25.71 -19.82
CA ASP A 28 -11.38 25.81 -20.94
C ASP A 28 -10.04 25.14 -20.61
N ALA A 29 -9.68 24.16 -21.43
CA ALA A 29 -8.38 23.54 -21.42
C ALA A 29 -7.30 24.60 -21.71
N PRO A 30 -6.29 24.77 -20.84
CA PRO A 30 -5.10 25.49 -21.26
C PRO A 30 -4.36 24.64 -22.31
N LEU A 31 -4.41 25.12 -23.55
CA LEU A 31 -3.37 24.89 -24.54
C LEU A 31 -2.05 25.42 -23.96
N ASP A 32 -1.24 24.53 -23.39
CA ASP A 32 0.17 24.84 -23.10
C ASP A 32 1.07 24.12 -24.10
N ALA A 33 1.64 24.92 -24.98
CA ALA A 33 2.62 24.54 -25.97
C ALA A 33 3.99 25.04 -25.48
N GLY A 34 4.89 24.11 -25.18
CA GLY A 34 6.32 24.34 -24.95
C GLY A 34 6.91 23.07 -24.32
N ALA A 35 7.76 22.28 -24.98
CA ALA A 35 9.16 22.63 -25.29
C ALA A 35 9.73 23.46 -24.13
N GLU A 36 10.59 22.91 -23.29
CA GLU A 36 11.99 22.65 -23.62
C GLU A 36 12.53 21.42 -22.85
N ALA A 37 13.39 20.65 -23.53
CA ALA A 37 14.20 19.62 -22.91
C ALA A 37 15.20 20.27 -21.94
N ALA A 38 15.00 20.10 -20.63
CA ALA A 38 16.00 20.42 -19.64
C ALA A 38 17.02 19.28 -19.56
N THR A 39 18.14 19.45 -20.28
CA THR A 39 19.36 18.70 -20.04
C THR A 39 19.90 19.11 -18.67
N THR A 40 19.87 18.21 -17.68
CA THR A 40 20.69 18.39 -16.49
C THR A 40 22.10 17.98 -16.83
N ASP A 41 22.94 18.99 -17.05
CA ASP A 41 24.39 18.87 -16.99
C ASP A 41 24.77 18.18 -15.67
N VAL A 42 25.44 17.03 -15.79
CA VAL A 42 26.10 16.35 -14.69
C VAL A 42 27.34 17.18 -14.38
N ASP A 43 27.24 18.01 -13.35
CA ASP A 43 28.38 18.70 -12.77
C ASP A 43 29.27 17.66 -12.08
N ALA A 44 30.40 17.39 -12.72
CA ALA A 44 31.48 16.57 -12.18
C ALA A 44 32.15 17.33 -11.04
N GLY A 45 31.60 17.15 -9.83
CA GLY A 45 32.17 17.63 -8.59
C GLY A 45 33.52 16.96 -8.31
N GLU A 46 34.52 17.81 -8.18
CA GLU A 46 35.95 17.57 -8.09
C GLU A 46 36.40 16.54 -7.05
N ASP A 47 37.47 15.87 -7.45
CA ASP A 47 38.39 15.09 -6.63
C ASP A 47 38.74 15.79 -5.31
N ALA A 48 38.32 15.19 -4.20
CA ALA A 48 38.97 15.39 -2.91
C ALA A 48 39.71 14.11 -2.55
N ASP A 49 41.00 14.11 -2.89
CA ASP A 49 42.03 13.24 -2.33
C ASP A 49 41.87 13.14 -0.81
N VAL A 50 41.39 12.00 -0.31
CA VAL A 50 41.59 11.64 1.09
C VAL A 50 42.61 10.52 1.17
N ASP A 51 43.76 11.00 1.59
CA ASP A 51 45.03 10.40 1.99
C ASP A 51 44.98 8.97 2.55
N ALA A 52 46.06 8.28 2.22
CA ALA A 52 46.35 6.88 2.42
C ALA A 52 46.54 6.51 3.89
N GLY A 53 45.87 5.43 4.30
CA GLY A 53 46.15 4.69 5.52
C GLY A 53 46.31 3.21 5.22
N VAL A 54 47.39 2.84 4.54
CA VAL A 54 47.85 1.45 4.41
C VAL A 54 48.22 0.92 5.79
N THR A 55 47.62 -0.19 6.20
CA THR A 55 48.40 -1.27 6.86
C THR A 55 47.87 -2.62 6.41
N GLU A 56 48.80 -3.35 5.82
CA GLU A 56 48.73 -4.71 5.34
C GLU A 56 48.45 -5.68 6.50
N ASP A 57 47.63 -6.71 6.26
CA ASP A 57 48.06 -8.06 6.64
C ASP A 57 47.52 -9.08 5.64
N ALA A 58 48.43 -9.94 5.23
CA ALA A 58 48.32 -10.90 4.16
C ALA A 58 47.75 -12.22 4.68
N GLY A 59 46.93 -12.85 3.85
CA GLY A 59 46.75 -14.30 3.91
C GLY A 59 45.30 -14.74 3.73
N ALA A 60 44.98 -15.18 2.52
CA ALA A 60 44.46 -16.53 2.30
C ALA A 60 44.15 -16.75 0.81
N GLU A 61 44.90 -17.67 0.22
CA GLU A 61 44.40 -18.73 -0.67
C GLU A 61 43.46 -18.29 -1.81
N ALA A 62 44.05 -18.14 -3.00
CA ALA A 62 43.33 -18.10 -4.27
C ALA A 62 42.59 -19.42 -4.51
N ALA A 63 41.35 -19.51 -4.05
CA ALA A 63 40.41 -20.53 -4.51
C ALA A 63 40.01 -20.19 -5.95
N SER A 64 40.58 -20.94 -6.88
CA SER A 64 40.10 -21.12 -8.25
C SER A 64 38.59 -21.42 -8.24
N HIS A 65 37.77 -20.37 -8.31
CA HIS A 65 36.36 -20.52 -8.65
C HIS A 65 36.30 -20.84 -10.13
N ASP A 66 36.17 -22.14 -10.40
CA ASP A 66 35.78 -22.66 -11.69
C ASP A 66 34.49 -21.93 -12.10
N GLY A 67 34.59 -21.15 -13.17
CA GLY A 67 33.46 -20.45 -13.79
C GLY A 67 32.53 -21.49 -14.41
N GLY A 68 31.81 -22.22 -13.56
CA GLY A 68 30.61 -22.91 -13.95
C GLY A 68 29.66 -21.84 -14.43
N ALA A 69 29.33 -21.89 -15.72
CA ALA A 69 28.28 -21.08 -16.32
C ALA A 69 27.12 -20.97 -15.33
N ASP A 70 26.70 -19.73 -15.06
CA ASP A 70 25.46 -19.40 -14.38
C ASP A 70 24.32 -20.04 -15.17
N ALA A 71 24.09 -21.32 -14.93
CA ALA A 71 22.95 -22.05 -15.41
C ALA A 71 21.78 -21.45 -14.65
N ASP A 72 21.14 -20.45 -15.26
CA ASP A 72 19.81 -19.91 -14.96
C ASP A 72 19.20 -20.55 -13.70
N ALA A 73 19.68 -20.11 -12.54
CA ALA A 73 19.27 -20.65 -11.24
C ALA A 73 17.90 -20.11 -10.81
N ASP A 74 17.12 -19.55 -11.73
CA ASP A 74 15.84 -18.91 -11.48
C ASP A 74 14.66 -19.54 -12.23
N ALA A 75 14.86 -20.73 -12.83
CA ALA A 75 13.77 -21.69 -13.01
C ALA A 75 13.78 -22.66 -11.83
N ARG A 76 13.55 -22.10 -10.62
CA ARG A 76 13.42 -22.87 -9.38
C ARG A 76 12.43 -24.01 -9.64
N SER A 77 12.93 -25.23 -9.51
CA SER A 77 12.15 -26.46 -9.67
C SER A 77 10.89 -26.36 -8.83
N CYS A 78 9.76 -26.11 -9.48
CA CYS A 78 8.45 -26.10 -8.85
C CYS A 78 8.30 -27.33 -7.95
N VAL A 79 7.80 -27.12 -6.72
CA VAL A 79 7.59 -28.23 -5.76
C VAL A 79 6.66 -29.27 -6.37
N LYS A 80 5.62 -28.81 -7.06
CA LYS A 80 4.77 -29.61 -7.95
C LYS A 80 4.55 -28.87 -9.27
N PRO A 81 4.26 -29.54 -10.40
CA PRO A 81 4.09 -28.88 -11.70
C PRO A 81 3.01 -27.78 -11.79
N CYS A 82 2.16 -27.67 -10.78
CA CYS A 82 0.96 -26.85 -10.73
C CYS A 82 0.74 -26.10 -9.41
N ASP A 83 1.70 -26.26 -8.48
CA ASP A 83 1.73 -25.72 -7.12
C ASP A 83 3.23 -25.55 -6.82
N CYS A 84 3.78 -24.51 -7.42
CA CYS A 84 5.21 -24.29 -7.57
C CYS A 84 5.83 -23.81 -6.26
N ASP A 85 5.10 -23.06 -5.43
CA ASP A 85 5.53 -22.59 -4.11
C ASP A 85 5.11 -23.50 -2.93
N GLY A 86 4.17 -24.44 -3.14
CA GLY A 86 3.79 -25.44 -2.17
C GLY A 86 2.72 -25.01 -1.16
N ASP A 87 1.98 -23.94 -1.41
CA ASP A 87 0.94 -23.45 -0.50
C ASP A 87 -0.37 -24.27 -0.56
N GLY A 88 -0.47 -25.16 -1.55
CA GLY A 88 -1.58 -26.09 -1.73
C GLY A 88 -2.72 -25.57 -2.61
N TYR A 89 -2.57 -24.40 -3.21
CA TYR A 89 -3.40 -23.90 -4.29
C TYR A 89 -2.72 -24.16 -5.63
N GLU A 90 -3.53 -24.37 -6.66
CA GLU A 90 -3.00 -24.58 -8.00
C GLU A 90 -3.31 -23.39 -8.89
N ARG A 91 -2.39 -23.09 -9.82
CA ARG A 91 -2.66 -22.13 -10.88
C ARG A 91 -3.82 -22.58 -11.76
N LYS A 92 -4.50 -21.60 -12.37
CA LYS A 92 -5.71 -21.81 -13.16
C LYS A 92 -5.54 -22.83 -14.30
N GLU A 93 -4.40 -22.87 -14.99
CA GLU A 93 -4.19 -23.79 -16.12
C GLU A 93 -4.18 -25.26 -15.71
N CYS A 94 -3.96 -25.55 -14.42
CA CYS A 94 -3.83 -26.90 -13.90
C CYS A 94 -5.14 -27.49 -13.40
N SER A 95 -5.92 -26.70 -12.67
CA SER A 95 -7.22 -27.11 -12.11
C SER A 95 -8.41 -26.86 -13.05
N GLY A 96 -8.19 -26.18 -14.19
CA GLY A 96 -9.27 -25.79 -15.11
C GLY A 96 -10.07 -24.59 -14.56
N ASP A 97 -11.37 -24.50 -14.88
CA ASP A 97 -12.23 -23.39 -14.41
C ASP A 97 -12.97 -23.69 -13.09
N ALA A 98 -12.63 -24.79 -12.41
CA ALA A 98 -13.28 -25.18 -11.16
C ALA A 98 -12.39 -24.89 -9.92
N GLY A 99 -12.83 -23.97 -9.06
CA GLY A 99 -12.24 -23.74 -7.74
C GLY A 99 -11.58 -22.38 -7.57
N PRO A 100 -11.11 -22.07 -6.35
CA PRO A 100 -10.23 -20.94 -6.12
C PRO A 100 -8.83 -21.27 -6.66
N PHE A 101 -8.22 -20.34 -7.39
CA PHE A 101 -6.91 -20.54 -8.03
C PHE A 101 -5.86 -19.68 -7.37
N ASP A 102 -4.65 -20.19 -7.36
CA ASP A 102 -3.49 -19.38 -7.06
C ASP A 102 -3.30 -18.31 -8.14
N CYS A 103 -3.13 -17.07 -7.70
CA CYS A 103 -2.89 -15.92 -8.55
C CYS A 103 -1.39 -15.59 -8.70
N ASP A 104 -0.50 -16.20 -7.91
CA ASP A 104 0.95 -16.21 -8.07
C ASP A 104 1.57 -17.51 -7.50
N ASP A 105 1.69 -18.53 -8.37
CA ASP A 105 2.25 -19.88 -8.09
C ASP A 105 3.72 -19.87 -7.62
N HIS A 106 4.33 -18.70 -7.46
CA HIS A 106 5.70 -18.53 -6.97
C HIS A 106 5.77 -17.82 -5.62
N ASP A 107 4.63 -17.48 -5.01
CA ASP A 107 4.55 -16.75 -3.75
C ASP A 107 3.58 -17.41 -2.75
N PRO A 108 4.11 -18.19 -1.78
CA PRO A 108 3.29 -19.03 -0.91
C PRO A 108 2.46 -18.22 0.12
N GLU A 109 2.56 -16.89 0.12
CA GLU A 109 1.70 -16.00 0.93
C GLU A 109 0.56 -15.39 0.11
N ARG A 110 0.49 -15.62 -1.20
CA ARG A 110 -0.46 -15.00 -2.12
C ARG A 110 -1.41 -16.05 -2.69
N HIS A 111 -2.46 -16.36 -1.94
CA HIS A 111 -3.37 -17.43 -2.31
C HIS A 111 -4.81 -17.22 -1.85
N PRO A 112 -5.77 -17.96 -2.39
CA PRO A 112 -7.16 -17.87 -1.97
C PRO A 112 -7.35 -18.05 -0.46
N GLY A 113 -8.11 -17.14 0.14
CA GLY A 113 -8.50 -17.23 1.55
C GLY A 113 -7.49 -16.66 2.54
N VAL A 114 -6.42 -15.99 2.08
CA VAL A 114 -5.59 -15.16 2.94
C VAL A 114 -6.47 -14.12 3.65
N SER A 115 -6.42 -14.14 4.98
CA SER A 115 -7.26 -13.29 5.83
C SER A 115 -6.46 -12.19 6.54
N VAL A 116 -5.14 -12.22 6.46
CA VAL A 116 -4.24 -11.24 7.07
C VAL A 116 -3.84 -10.21 6.03
N PHE A 117 -3.69 -8.95 6.45
CA PHE A 117 -3.12 -7.92 5.59
C PHE A 117 -1.59 -8.03 5.59
N SER A 118 -0.99 -8.04 4.41
CA SER A 118 0.46 -8.04 4.22
C SER A 118 0.96 -6.61 3.99
N THR A 119 2.10 -6.28 4.60
CA THR A 119 2.82 -5.01 4.36
C THR A 119 3.92 -5.17 3.32
N ARG A 120 4.05 -6.34 2.67
CA ARG A 120 5.07 -6.55 1.65
C ARG A 120 4.71 -5.74 0.41
N LEU A 121 5.74 -5.18 -0.23
CA LEU A 121 5.58 -4.54 -1.53
C LEU A 121 5.18 -5.60 -2.56
N PRO A 122 4.06 -5.43 -3.28
CA PRO A 122 3.63 -6.38 -4.29
C PRO A 122 4.71 -6.59 -5.36
N THR A 123 4.85 -7.82 -5.84
CA THR A 123 5.69 -8.13 -7.01
C THR A 123 5.07 -7.51 -8.26
N SER A 124 5.89 -7.20 -9.27
CA SER A 124 5.40 -6.61 -10.52
C SER A 124 4.28 -7.44 -11.13
N GLY A 125 3.07 -6.87 -11.26
CA GLY A 125 1.89 -7.54 -11.79
C GLY A 125 0.90 -8.04 -10.73
N SER A 126 1.25 -7.96 -9.44
CA SER A 126 0.31 -8.07 -8.33
C SER A 126 0.00 -6.66 -7.82
N ASP A 127 -1.27 -6.29 -7.73
CA ASP A 127 -1.67 -4.96 -7.25
C ASP A 127 -1.84 -4.92 -5.71
N GLY A 128 -1.40 -5.98 -5.02
CA GLY A 128 -1.59 -6.15 -3.56
C GLY A 128 -2.83 -6.95 -3.16
N ASP A 129 -3.51 -7.58 -4.11
CA ASP A 129 -4.49 -8.66 -3.87
C ASP A 129 -3.72 -9.93 -3.45
N TRP A 130 -3.58 -10.12 -2.14
CA TRP A 130 -2.90 -11.28 -1.53
C TRP A 130 -3.85 -12.45 -1.34
N ASN A 131 -5.16 -12.24 -1.39
CA ASN A 131 -6.17 -13.27 -1.17
C ASN A 131 -6.77 -13.86 -2.46
N CYS A 132 -6.26 -13.44 -3.63
CA CYS A 132 -6.65 -13.87 -4.97
C CYS A 132 -8.16 -13.75 -5.26
N ASP A 133 -8.85 -12.75 -4.70
CA ASP A 133 -10.29 -12.55 -4.92
C ASP A 133 -10.62 -11.53 -6.03
N GLY A 134 -9.59 -10.90 -6.61
CA GLY A 134 -9.70 -9.89 -7.66
C GLY A 134 -10.02 -8.49 -7.15
N GLN A 135 -9.98 -8.27 -5.83
CA GLN A 135 -10.13 -6.98 -5.18
C GLN A 135 -8.93 -6.69 -4.30
N ILE A 136 -8.58 -5.42 -4.19
CA ILE A 136 -7.53 -4.96 -3.29
C ILE A 136 -8.20 -4.39 -2.06
N GLU A 137 -8.01 -5.04 -0.91
CA GLU A 137 -8.47 -4.54 0.37
C GLU A 137 -7.33 -3.83 1.10
N LEU A 138 -7.54 -2.56 1.46
CA LEU A 138 -6.58 -1.77 2.22
C LEU A 138 -6.76 -1.99 3.73
N GLY A 139 -5.68 -2.35 4.43
CA GLY A 139 -5.68 -2.60 5.88
C GLY A 139 -5.79 -1.34 6.74
N PHE A 140 -5.38 -0.20 6.19
CA PHE A 140 -5.62 1.12 6.76
C PHE A 140 -6.47 1.97 5.83
N ARG A 141 -7.32 2.81 6.42
CA ARG A 141 -8.18 3.75 5.69
C ARG A 141 -7.51 5.11 5.52
N ILE A 142 -7.99 5.87 4.55
CA ILE A 142 -7.77 7.32 4.48
C ILE A 142 -8.62 7.99 5.57
N VAL A 143 -8.02 8.91 6.33
CA VAL A 143 -8.69 9.62 7.45
C VAL A 143 -8.76 11.12 7.18
N SER A 144 -9.93 11.70 7.46
CA SER A 144 -10.10 13.16 7.52
C SER A 144 -10.52 13.59 8.92
N CYS A 145 -9.73 14.48 9.54
CA CYS A 145 -10.02 15.03 10.87
C CYS A 145 -10.91 16.29 10.79
N THR A 146 -11.98 16.26 9.99
CA THR A 146 -12.85 17.43 9.71
C THR A 146 -14.13 17.49 10.55
N SER A 147 -14.33 16.55 11.49
CA SER A 147 -15.57 16.46 12.25
C SER A 147 -15.81 17.68 13.17
N LEU A 148 -17.05 18.17 13.16
CA LEU A 148 -17.53 19.26 14.02
C LEU A 148 -17.39 18.88 15.50
N VAL A 149 -16.97 19.84 16.31
CA VAL A 149 -16.79 19.70 17.77
C VAL A 149 -18.04 19.07 18.39
N GLY A 150 -17.87 17.89 19.01
CA GLY A 150 -18.93 17.18 19.74
C GLY A 150 -19.49 15.92 19.07
N LEU A 151 -19.14 15.62 17.81
CA LEU A 151 -19.63 14.41 17.09
C LEU A 151 -18.60 13.27 16.96
N GLY A 152 -17.50 13.34 17.72
CA GLY A 152 -16.46 12.31 17.72
C GLY A 152 -15.32 12.65 16.79
N CYS A 153 -14.28 13.28 17.34
CA CYS A 153 -12.98 13.38 16.70
C CYS A 153 -12.16 12.18 17.17
N ALA A 154 -12.24 11.09 16.42
CA ALA A 154 -11.53 9.86 16.70
C ALA A 154 -11.26 9.11 15.39
N GLY A 155 -10.13 8.45 15.32
CA GLY A 155 -9.74 7.65 14.18
C GLY A 155 -8.26 7.77 13.91
N SER A 156 -7.76 6.81 13.15
CA SER A 156 -6.39 6.81 12.66
C SER A 156 -6.37 6.26 11.24
N GLY A 157 -5.36 6.66 10.48
CA GLY A 157 -5.26 6.35 9.05
C GLY A 157 -4.21 7.17 8.35
N PHE A 158 -4.09 6.95 7.05
CA PHE A 158 -3.29 7.80 6.19
C PHE A 158 -4.06 9.05 5.79
N LYS A 159 -3.36 10.17 5.60
CA LYS A 159 -3.99 11.38 5.05
C LYS A 159 -4.03 11.33 3.52
N ASP A 160 -2.97 10.81 2.94
CA ASP A 160 -2.85 10.54 1.50
C ASP A 160 -3.25 9.08 1.22
N ASP A 161 -3.12 8.64 -0.03
CA ASP A 161 -3.51 7.31 -0.50
C ASP A 161 -2.26 6.50 -0.92
N PRO A 162 -1.43 6.04 0.04
CA PRO A 162 -0.28 5.20 -0.28
C PRO A 162 -0.73 3.88 -0.89
N GLY A 163 -0.03 3.41 -1.93
CA GLY A 163 -0.28 2.12 -2.54
C GLY A 163 0.09 0.95 -1.61
N CYS A 164 -0.28 -0.26 -2.00
CA CYS A 164 0.02 -1.47 -1.23
C CYS A 164 1.52 -1.65 -1.02
N GLY A 165 1.94 -1.85 0.23
CA GLY A 165 3.34 -1.99 0.61
C GLY A 165 4.14 -0.67 0.56
N GLU A 166 3.53 0.44 0.17
CA GLU A 166 4.18 1.75 0.21
C GLU A 166 4.13 2.37 1.60
N SER A 167 5.15 3.16 1.93
CA SER A 167 5.19 3.92 3.19
C SER A 167 4.49 5.26 3.02
N GLY A 168 3.69 5.64 4.02
CA GLY A 168 3.03 6.93 4.10
C GLY A 168 3.04 7.51 5.51
N THR A 169 2.73 8.80 5.63
CA THR A 169 2.56 9.43 6.95
C THR A 169 1.23 9.02 7.55
N PHE A 170 1.27 8.38 8.72
CA PHE A 170 0.11 7.92 9.46
C PHE A 170 -0.29 8.95 10.52
N TYR A 171 -1.59 9.20 10.63
CA TYR A 171 -2.14 10.22 11.50
C TYR A 171 -3.17 9.65 12.47
N GLU A 172 -3.29 10.29 13.62
CA GLU A 172 -4.38 10.11 14.57
C GLU A 172 -5.19 11.40 14.67
N CYS A 173 -6.52 11.29 14.64
CA CYS A 173 -7.40 12.42 14.91
C CYS A 173 -7.54 12.60 16.42
N GLN A 174 -7.12 13.77 16.91
CA GLN A 174 -7.25 14.15 18.31
C GLN A 174 -8.20 15.33 18.49
N ALA A 175 -9.15 15.17 19.39
CA ALA A 175 -10.05 16.23 19.81
C ALA A 175 -9.30 17.23 20.69
N ASN A 176 -9.32 18.50 20.29
CA ASN A 176 -8.94 19.64 21.12
C ASN A 176 -10.21 20.42 21.51
N ALA A 177 -10.09 21.33 22.49
CA ALA A 177 -11.24 22.01 23.11
C ALA A 177 -12.20 22.70 22.11
N LEU A 178 -11.71 23.07 20.92
CA LEU A 178 -12.48 23.79 19.89
C LEU A 178 -12.35 23.20 18.48
N ASN A 179 -11.56 22.14 18.27
CA ASN A 179 -11.30 21.61 16.93
C ASN A 179 -10.86 20.15 16.95
N CYS A 180 -10.97 19.47 15.82
CA CYS A 180 -10.34 18.19 15.54
C CYS A 180 -9.04 18.45 14.77
N ALA A 181 -7.93 17.88 15.21
CA ALA A 181 -6.63 18.07 14.57
C ALA A 181 -5.97 16.74 14.25
N PHE A 182 -5.18 16.73 13.18
CA PHE A 182 -4.27 15.64 12.88
C PHE A 182 -3.06 15.70 13.80
N ILE A 183 -2.73 14.58 14.43
CA ILE A 183 -1.46 14.35 15.12
C ILE A 183 -0.69 13.33 14.30
N VAL A 184 0.53 13.69 13.89
CA VAL A 184 1.41 12.76 13.18
C VAL A 184 1.81 11.64 14.15
N SER A 185 1.50 10.40 13.80
CA SER A 185 1.88 9.21 14.59
C SER A 185 3.17 8.57 14.09
N GLY A 186 3.69 8.98 12.92
CA GLY A 186 4.91 8.46 12.29
C GLY A 186 4.66 7.97 10.87
N GLU A 187 5.65 7.28 10.30
CA GLU A 187 5.49 6.57 9.03
C GLU A 187 4.97 5.15 9.27
N ARG A 188 4.10 4.68 8.37
CA ARG A 188 3.63 3.29 8.33
C ARG A 188 3.54 2.81 6.89
N VAL A 189 3.65 1.50 6.73
CA VAL A 189 3.43 0.83 5.45
C VAL A 189 1.94 0.51 5.31
N GLN A 190 1.35 0.81 4.16
CA GLN A 190 0.00 0.41 3.82
C GLN A 190 -0.06 -1.10 3.64
N ALA A 191 -0.82 -1.76 4.50
CA ALA A 191 -1.04 -3.19 4.38
C ALA A 191 -2.20 -3.46 3.39
N CYS A 192 -2.13 -4.55 2.64
CA CYS A 192 -3.17 -4.97 1.70
C CYS A 192 -3.46 -6.46 1.79
N ARG A 193 -4.61 -6.87 1.27
CA ARG A 193 -4.91 -8.27 0.96
C ARG A 193 -5.85 -8.35 -0.23
#